data_AF-X0ZND1-F1
#
_entry.id   AF-X0ZND1-F1
#
_cell.length_a   1.000
_cell.length_b   1.000
_cell.length_c   1.000
_cell.angle_alpha   90.00
_cell.angle_beta   90.00
_cell.angle_gamma   90.00
#
_symmetry.space_group_name_H-M   'P 1'
#
loop_
_entity.id
_entity.type
_entity.pdbx_description
1 polymer ?
#
loop_
_entity_poly.entity_id
_entity_poly.type
_entity_poly.pdbx_seq_one_letter_code
_entity_poly.pdbx_strand_id
1 'polypeptide(L)' 'RVYEQTPDPKAVIAVGTCGTSGGVFYNSYNLSGSIDKVIPVDVYVPGCPARPEAIINGVLQAWIKLEKLREELKTAQAK' A
#
# COMPACT_ATOMS: atom_id res chain seq x y z
N ARG A 1 -12.68 3.59 6.06
CA ARG A 1 -13.58 4.49 5.28
C ARG A 1 -13.19 4.63 3.81
N VAL A 2 -12.20 5.46 3.42
CA VAL A 2 -11.90 5.68 1.97
C VAL A 2 -11.46 4.38 1.28
N TYR A 3 -10.64 3.59 1.96
CA TYR A 3 -10.22 2.26 1.49
C TYR A 3 -11.41 1.33 1.18
N GLU A 4 -12.45 1.34 2.01
CA GLU A 4 -13.64 0.49 1.84
C GLU A 4 -14.54 0.94 0.68
N GLN A 5 -14.46 2.22 0.31
CA GLN A 5 -15.20 2.78 -0.83
C GLN A 5 -14.57 2.45 -2.18
N THR A 6 -13.35 1.89 -2.18
CA THR A 6 -12.67 1.47 -3.41
C THR A 6 -13.09 0.03 -3.75
N PRO A 7 -13.62 -0.22 -4.97
CA PRO A 7 -14.06 -1.55 -5.38
C PRO A 7 -12.89 -2.53 -5.51
N ASP A 8 -13.19 -3.82 -5.36
CA ASP A 8 -12.22 -4.89 -5.58
C ASP A 8 -12.12 -5.27 -7.08
N PRO A 9 -10.93 -5.68 -7.57
CA PRO A 9 -9.65 -5.76 -6.85
C PRO A 9 -9.01 -4.39 -6.64
N LYS A 10 -8.38 -4.19 -5.49
CA LYS A 10 -7.60 -3.00 -5.14
C LYS A 10 -6.25 -3.37 -4.54
N ALA A 11 -5.28 -2.47 -4.71
CA ALA A 11 -3.94 -2.59 -4.12
C ALA A 11 -3.56 -1.28 -3.40
N VAL A 12 -2.83 -1.41 -2.29
CA VAL A 12 -2.41 -0.29 -1.44
C VAL A 12 -0.90 -0.16 -1.46
N ILE A 13 -0.42 1.05 -1.76
CA ILE A 13 1.00 1.39 -1.75
C ILE A 13 1.26 2.38 -0.62
N ALA A 14 2.16 2.03 0.30
CA ALA A 14 2.65 2.94 1.32
C ALA A 14 3.92 3.65 0.82
N VAL A 15 3.82 4.96 0.59
CA VAL A 15 4.95 5.78 0.11
C VAL A 15 5.57 6.56 1.26
N GLY A 16 6.85 6.32 1.48
CA GLY A 16 7.67 7.00 2.48
C GLY A 16 7.68 6.32 3.85
N THR A 17 8.70 6.64 4.65
CA THR A 17 8.95 5.96 5.94
C THR A 17 7.99 6.35 7.06
N CYS A 18 7.34 7.52 6.96
CA CYS A 18 6.35 7.95 7.95
C CYS A 18 5.17 6.96 8.04
N GLY A 19 4.67 6.47 6.90
CA GLY A 19 3.58 5.51 6.88
C GLY A 19 3.96 4.10 7.31
N THR A 20 5.25 3.74 7.28
CA THR A 20 5.70 2.37 7.56
C THR A 20 6.19 2.17 8.99
N SER A 21 6.95 3.11 9.54
CA SER A 21 7.53 3.02 10.88
C SER A 21 7.31 4.26 11.74
N GLY A 22 6.57 5.26 11.25
CA GLY A 22 6.47 6.58 11.88
C GLY A 22 7.64 7.50 11.54
N GLY A 23 8.69 6.99 10.88
CA GLY A 23 9.83 7.78 10.41
C GLY A 23 10.46 8.65 11.50
N VAL A 24 10.73 9.91 11.16
CA VAL A 24 11.31 10.89 12.11
C VAL A 24 10.41 11.20 13.31
N PHE A 25 9.12 10.83 13.23
CA PHE A 25 8.12 11.12 14.25
C PHE A 25 7.77 9.91 15.11
N TYR A 26 8.47 8.77 15.00
CA TYR A 26 8.06 7.47 15.58
C TYR A 26 7.66 7.49 17.07
N ASN A 27 8.19 8.43 17.88
CA ASN A 27 7.89 8.57 19.30
C ASN A 27 6.90 9.71 19.63
N SER A 28 6.21 10.25 18.62
CA SER A 28 5.23 11.31 18.80
C SER A 28 3.92 10.76 19.37
N TYR A 29 3.38 11.47 20.36
CA TYR A 29 2.14 11.11 21.05
C TYR A 29 0.90 11.05 20.14
N ASN A 30 0.98 11.70 18.97
CA ASN A 30 -0.11 11.76 17.99
C ASN A 30 0.03 10.73 16.85
N LEU A 31 1.01 9.81 16.89
CA LEU A 31 1.12 8.78 15.87
C LEU A 31 0.40 7.49 16.27
N SER A 32 -0.35 6.94 15.32
CA SER A 32 -0.95 5.60 15.44
C SER A 32 0.04 4.46 15.09
N GLY A 33 1.27 4.80 14.68
CA GLY A 33 2.28 3.87 14.18
C GLY A 33 2.12 3.54 12.69
N SER A 34 2.51 2.33 12.29
CA SER A 34 2.44 1.86 10.90
C SER A 34 1.02 1.82 10.36
N ILE A 35 0.86 2.24 9.09
CA ILE A 35 -0.41 2.24 8.37
C ILE A 35 -0.99 0.84 8.18
N ASP A 36 -0.14 -0.19 8.21
CA ASP A 36 -0.53 -1.60 8.08
C ASP A 36 -1.46 -2.08 9.20
N LYS A 37 -1.46 -1.38 10.34
CA LYS A 37 -2.40 -1.63 11.44
C LYS A 37 -3.82 -1.17 11.14
N VAL A 38 -4.01 -0.33 10.12
CA VAL A 38 -5.29 0.33 9.79
C VAL A 38 -5.86 -0.21 8.49
N ILE A 39 -5.02 -0.39 7.46
CA ILE A 39 -5.41 -0.95 6.15
C ILE A 39 -4.30 -1.89 5.66
N PRO A 40 -4.63 -2.96 4.92
CA PRO A 40 -3.63 -3.89 4.43
C PRO A 40 -2.76 -3.20 3.37
N VAL A 41 -1.44 -3.23 3.56
CA VAL A 41 -0.49 -2.67 2.59
C VAL A 41 0.06 -3.77 1.70
N ASP A 42 0.05 -3.53 0.39
CA ASP A 42 0.57 -4.48 -0.58
C ASP A 42 2.02 -4.24 -0.96
N VAL A 43 2.42 -2.96 -1.06
CA VAL A 43 3.75 -2.55 -1.50
C VAL A 43 4.24 -1.39 -0.64
N TYR A 44 5.51 -1.46 -0.23
CA TYR A 44 6.19 -0.44 0.54
C TYR A 44 7.26 0.25 -0.29
N VAL A 45 7.18 1.58 -0.41
CA VAL A 45 8.18 2.41 -1.07
C VAL A 45 8.96 3.20 -0.03
N PRO A 46 10.18 2.79 0.34
CA PRO A 46 10.97 3.49 1.34
C PRO A 46 11.49 4.85 0.84
N GLY A 47 11.52 5.83 1.73
CA GLY A 47 12.21 7.12 1.52
C GLY A 47 11.67 8.27 2.37
N CYS A 48 12.44 9.35 2.49
CA CYS A 48 12.09 10.55 3.25
C CYS A 48 12.79 11.81 2.67
N PRO A 49 12.35 12.34 1.50
CA PRO A 49 11.24 11.85 0.68
C PRO A 49 11.64 10.64 -0.20
N ALA A 50 10.65 9.86 -0.64
CA ALA A 50 10.88 8.78 -1.60
C ALA A 50 11.31 9.35 -2.95
N ARG A 51 12.34 8.73 -3.56
CA ARG A 51 12.80 9.14 -4.89
C ARG A 51 11.72 8.83 -5.94
N PRO A 52 11.55 9.68 -6.96
CA PRO A 52 10.56 9.45 -8.01
C PRO A 52 10.66 8.06 -8.64
N GLU A 53 11.89 7.58 -8.90
CA GLU A 53 12.15 6.26 -9.48
C GLU A 53 11.70 5.11 -8.55
N ALA A 54 11.82 5.29 -7.24
CA ALA A 54 11.35 4.32 -6.25
C ALA A 54 9.82 4.26 -6.22
N ILE A 55 9.14 5.40 -6.38
CA ILE A 55 7.68 5.47 -6.48
C ILE A 55 7.21 4.74 -7.74
N ILE A 56 7.84 5.00 -8.89
CA ILE A 56 7.53 4.32 -10.16
C ILE A 56 7.70 2.81 -10.02
N ASN A 57 8.80 2.37 -9.38
CA ASN A 57 9.03 0.95 -9.13
C ASN A 57 7.95 0.34 -8.21
N GLY A 58 7.53 1.07 -7.16
CA GLY A 58 6.44 0.64 -6.29
C GLY A 58 5.10 0.49 -7.02
N VAL A 59 4.78 1.42 -7.92
CA VAL A 59 3.58 1.31 -8.78
C VAL A 59 3.64 0.10 -9.68
N LEU A 60 4.81 -0.18 -10.28
CA LEU A 60 5.00 -1.38 -11.11
C LEU A 60 4.77 -2.67 -10.31
N GLN A 61 5.32 -2.77 -9.10
CA GLN A 61 5.09 -3.94 -8.23
C GLN A 61 3.62 -4.10 -7.84
N ALA A 62 2.95 -2.99 -7.52
CA ALA A 62 1.53 -3.01 -7.17
C ALA A 62 0.65 -3.42 -8.36
N TRP A 63 0.99 -2.97 -9.57
CA TRP A 63 0.32 -3.36 -10.80
C TRP A 63 0.38 -4.87 -11.01
N ILE A 64 1.57 -5.47 -10.91
CA ILE A 64 1.76 -6.92 -11.07
C ILE A 64 0.91 -7.70 -10.05
N LYS A 65 0.82 -7.21 -8.81
CA LYS A 65 -0.02 -7.84 -7.78
C LYS A 65 -1.51 -7.69 -8.09
N LEU A 66 -1.93 -6.52 -8.56
CA LEU A 66 -3.31 -6.22 -8.91
C LEU A 66 -3.81 -7.10 -10.07
N GLU A 67 -2.99 -7.35 -11.09
CA GLU A 67 -3.32 -8.25 -12.18
C GLU A 67 -3.57 -9.68 -11.69
N LYS A 68 -2.73 -10.19 -10.77
CA LYS A 68 -2.92 -11.52 -10.17
C LYS A 68 -4.24 -11.60 -9.40
N LEU A 69 -4.51 -10.62 -8.53
CA LEU A 69 -5.75 -10.54 -7.76
C LEU A 69 -6.99 -10.48 -8.69
N ARG A 70 -6.87 -9.78 -9.82
CA ARG A 70 -7.94 -9.70 -10.82
C ARG A 70 -8.24 -11.06 -11.45
N GLU A 71 -7.22 -11.84 -11.81
CA GLU A 71 -7.42 -13.19 -12.36
C GLU A 71 -7.96 -14.17 -11.31
N GLU A 72 -7.49 -14.08 -10.06
CA GLU A 72 -8.03 -14.85 -8.93
C GLU A 72 -9.53 -14.56 -8.71
N LEU A 73 -9.95 -13.29 -8.77
CA LEU A 73 -11.36 -12.92 -8.66
C LEU A 73 -12.19 -13.45 -9.83
N LYS A 74 -11.68 -13.37 -11.07
CA LYS A 74 -12.39 -13.92 -12.24
C LYS A 74 -12.59 -15.43 -12.13
N THR A 75 -11.56 -16.17 -11.70
CA THR A 75 -11.65 -17.62 -11.53
C THR A 75 -12.59 -18.01 -10.39
N ALA A 76 -12.62 -17.24 -9.29
CA ALA A 76 -13.57 -17.45 -8.19
C ALA A 76 -15.03 -17.14 -8.60
N GLN A 77 -15.26 -16.16 -9.47
CA GLN A 77 -16.59 -15.82 -9.98
C GLN A 77 -17.11 -16.77 -11.06
N ALA A 78 -16.20 -17.45 -11.79
CA ALA A 78 -16.54 -18.41 -12.82
C ALA A 78 -16.89 -19.82 -12.26
N LYS A 79 -16.69 -20.03 -10.96
CA LYS A 79 -17.01 -21.26 -10.24
C LYS A 79 -18.29 -21.09 -9.42
#